data_AF-A0A2G8S015-F1
#
_entry.id   AF-A0A2G8S015-F1
#
_cell.length_a   1.000
_cell.length_b   1.000
_cell.length_c   1.000
_cell.angle_alpha   90.00
_cell.angle_beta   90.00
_cell.angle_gamma   90.00
#
_symmetry.space_group_name_H-M   'P 1'
#
loop_
_entity.id
_entity.type
_entity.pdbx_description
1 polymer ?
#
loop_
_entity_poly.entity_id
_entity_poly.type
_entity_poly.pdbx_seq_one_letter_code
_entity_poly.pdbx_strand_id
1 'polypeptide(L)'
;MWLLNTARAELVFFPTPESVPGGYAILSHVWDKKEQTFQDIQALRIKCAEDGTNPRDLVCDKVREFCIIAERGGHEWGWADMCCIDKTSSTELSEAIVSMYRYYSLADVCYAYLRDVPTASEDDLRASESALRASRWHKRGWTLQELIAPSFVVFLSNTWEILGSKAGLADLLEEITRVPDAVLRLDKKPSAHCVAARMSWAADRETTRPEDEAYCLMGIFGIFMPPLYGEGRNAFLRLQEEIMRKMDDPSIFAWGDVYSLRGAGLDKNEAIGMWNMHILGGTGVYGFFANSPSDFRFGHRMKRRTERRPFRQSFWKRFKQVSQRNPNSPMNM
;
A
#
# COMPACT_ATOMS: atom_id res chain seq x y z
N MET A 1 18.49 0.72 8.29
CA MET A 1 17.98 -0.12 7.18
C MET A 1 19.13 -0.99 6.67
N TRP A 2 18.92 -2.30 6.51
CA TRP A 2 19.91 -3.17 5.89
C TRP A 2 19.69 -3.24 4.37
N LEU A 3 20.77 -3.39 3.62
CA LEU A 3 20.77 -3.56 2.16
C LEU A 3 21.69 -4.69 1.76
N LEU A 4 21.32 -5.42 0.71
CA LEU A 4 22.19 -6.36 0.03
C LEU A 4 23.21 -5.59 -0.82
N ASN A 5 24.49 -5.93 -0.67
CA ASN A 5 25.48 -5.64 -1.70
C ASN A 5 25.16 -6.53 -2.92
N THR A 6 24.97 -5.94 -4.09
CA THR A 6 24.50 -6.68 -5.29
C THR A 6 25.56 -7.62 -5.84
N ALA A 7 26.85 -7.37 -5.62
CA ALA A 7 27.94 -8.25 -6.08
C ALA A 7 28.08 -9.53 -5.23
N ARG A 8 27.74 -9.45 -3.92
CA ARG A 8 27.96 -10.56 -2.98
C ARG A 8 26.73 -11.09 -2.24
N ALA A 9 25.58 -10.41 -2.35
CA ALA A 9 24.38 -10.68 -1.55
C ALA A 9 24.64 -10.65 -0.02
N GLU A 10 25.56 -9.79 0.43
CA GLU A 10 25.86 -9.58 1.84
C GLU A 10 25.09 -8.38 2.39
N LEU A 11 24.63 -8.48 3.64
CA LEU A 11 23.86 -7.42 4.28
C LEU A 11 24.77 -6.36 4.92
N VAL A 12 24.56 -5.11 4.54
CA VAL A 12 25.24 -3.92 5.08
C VAL A 12 24.21 -2.96 5.65
N PHE A 13 24.49 -2.43 6.84
CA PHE A 13 23.61 -1.50 7.52
C PHE A 13 23.87 -0.06 7.12
N PHE A 14 22.80 0.67 6.82
CA PHE A 14 22.80 2.12 6.62
C PHE A 14 21.87 2.79 7.63
N PRO A 15 22.29 3.88 8.29
CA PRO A 15 21.44 4.58 9.26
C PRO A 15 20.15 5.15 8.64
N THR A 16 20.22 5.60 7.39
CA THR A 16 19.07 6.18 6.67
C THR A 16 19.11 5.79 5.18
N PRO A 17 17.96 5.70 4.50
CA PRO A 17 17.94 5.47 3.05
C PRO A 17 18.66 6.56 2.25
N GLU A 18 18.69 7.82 2.73
CA GLU A 18 19.41 8.92 2.08
C GLU A 18 20.92 8.83 2.22
N SER A 19 21.42 8.10 3.24
CA SER A 19 22.85 7.90 3.44
C SER A 19 23.48 6.83 2.54
N VAL A 20 22.67 6.17 1.70
CA VAL A 20 23.14 5.09 0.82
C VAL A 20 23.90 5.69 -0.37
N PRO A 21 25.21 5.43 -0.52
CA PRO A 21 25.99 5.97 -1.62
C PRO A 21 25.47 5.47 -2.97
N GLY A 22 25.18 6.39 -3.89
CA GLY A 22 24.68 6.03 -5.23
C GLY A 22 23.24 5.49 -5.26
N GLY A 23 22.50 5.62 -4.15
CA GLY A 23 21.13 5.13 -4.04
C GLY A 23 21.03 3.59 -4.03
N TYR A 24 19.81 3.08 -4.20
CA TYR A 24 19.55 1.63 -4.15
C TYR A 24 18.36 1.23 -5.02
N ALA A 25 18.40 -0.01 -5.50
CA ALA A 25 17.26 -0.69 -6.09
C ALA A 25 16.41 -1.35 -4.99
N ILE A 26 15.12 -1.49 -5.22
CA ILE A 26 14.20 -2.17 -4.29
C ILE A 26 13.42 -3.27 -5.02
N LEU A 27 13.22 -4.41 -4.37
CA LEU A 27 12.42 -5.53 -4.86
C LEU A 27 11.01 -5.46 -4.27
N SER A 28 10.01 -5.44 -5.15
CA SER A 28 8.62 -5.70 -4.83
C SER A 28 8.26 -7.10 -5.32
N HIS A 29 7.65 -7.91 -4.46
CA HIS A 29 7.35 -9.30 -4.80
C HIS A 29 6.20 -9.86 -3.97
N VAL A 30 5.70 -11.03 -4.39
CA VAL A 30 4.80 -11.83 -3.56
C VAL A 30 5.61 -12.93 -2.86
N TRP A 31 5.39 -13.07 -1.56
CA TRP A 31 6.08 -14.05 -0.75
C TRP A 31 5.74 -15.48 -1.18
N ASP A 32 6.76 -16.31 -1.30
CA ASP A 32 6.60 -17.75 -1.50
C ASP A 32 6.51 -18.51 -0.18
N LYS A 33 6.18 -19.82 -0.23
CA LYS A 33 6.13 -20.68 0.96
C LYS A 33 7.46 -20.76 1.73
N LYS A 34 8.58 -20.56 1.03
CA LYS A 34 9.92 -20.54 1.59
C LYS A 34 10.68 -19.39 0.95
N GLU A 35 11.16 -18.48 1.78
CA GLU A 35 12.02 -17.37 1.38
C GLU A 35 13.23 -17.32 2.29
N GLN A 36 14.35 -16.84 1.74
CA GLN A 36 15.53 -16.62 2.56
C GLN A 36 15.31 -15.40 3.45
N THR A 37 15.53 -15.61 4.73
CA THR A 37 15.40 -14.61 5.78
C THR A 37 16.69 -13.83 5.96
N PHE A 38 16.63 -12.75 6.76
CA PHE A 38 17.82 -12.00 7.18
C PHE A 38 18.89 -12.92 7.79
N GLN A 39 18.46 -13.87 8.62
CA GLN A 39 19.30 -14.83 9.32
C GLN A 39 19.98 -15.80 8.37
N ASP A 40 19.26 -16.26 7.33
CA ASP A 40 19.83 -17.14 6.31
C ASP A 40 20.98 -16.43 5.56
N ILE A 41 20.80 -15.15 5.24
CA ILE A 41 21.84 -14.35 4.57
C ILE A 41 23.05 -14.12 5.49
N GLN A 42 22.83 -13.81 6.78
CA GLN A 42 23.92 -13.68 7.75
C GLN A 42 24.69 -15.01 7.94
N ALA A 43 23.99 -16.14 7.97
CA ALA A 43 24.61 -17.46 8.08
C ALA A 43 25.48 -17.78 6.84
N LEU A 44 24.97 -17.49 5.64
CA LEU A 44 25.75 -17.62 4.40
C LEU A 44 26.98 -16.74 4.40
N ARG A 45 26.87 -15.47 4.84
CA ARG A 45 28.01 -14.57 4.97
C ARG A 45 29.10 -15.15 5.89
N ILE A 46 28.73 -15.67 7.06
CA ILE A 46 29.68 -16.26 8.01
C ILE A 46 30.41 -17.44 7.36
N LYS A 47 29.64 -18.36 6.75
CA LYS A 47 30.21 -19.54 6.08
C LYS A 47 31.17 -19.16 4.94
N CYS A 48 30.77 -18.22 4.08
CA CYS A 48 31.56 -17.81 2.93
C CYS A 48 32.83 -17.03 3.33
N ALA A 49 32.86 -16.43 4.52
CA ALA A 49 34.05 -15.79 5.05
C ALA A 49 35.15 -16.81 5.41
N GLU A 50 34.80 -18.07 5.67
CA GLU A 50 35.75 -19.14 6.01
C GLU A 50 36.39 -19.77 4.76
N ASP A 51 35.62 -19.99 3.69
CA ASP A 51 36.07 -20.68 2.47
C ASP A 51 36.34 -19.73 1.28
N GLY A 52 36.03 -18.45 1.41
CA GLY A 52 36.23 -17.43 0.38
C GLY A 52 35.22 -17.47 -0.76
N THR A 53 34.16 -18.29 -0.66
CA THR A 53 33.10 -18.34 -1.67
C THR A 53 32.29 -17.04 -1.71
N ASN A 54 31.51 -16.84 -2.77
CA ASN A 54 30.62 -15.69 -2.86
C ASN A 54 29.21 -16.11 -2.37
N PRO A 55 28.66 -15.47 -1.33
CA PRO A 55 27.32 -15.79 -0.83
C PRO A 55 26.25 -15.70 -1.93
N ARG A 56 26.40 -14.81 -2.91
CA ARG A 56 25.47 -14.67 -4.05
C ARG A 56 25.33 -15.95 -4.88
N ASP A 57 26.34 -16.81 -4.88
CA ASP A 57 26.27 -18.08 -5.60
C ASP A 57 25.44 -19.12 -4.81
N LEU A 58 25.28 -18.93 -3.50
CA LEU A 58 24.61 -19.86 -2.58
C LEU A 58 23.20 -19.43 -2.15
N VAL A 59 22.81 -18.18 -2.39
CA VAL A 59 21.45 -17.69 -2.14
C VAL A 59 20.41 -18.35 -3.06
N CYS A 60 19.12 -18.18 -2.79
CA CYS A 60 18.09 -18.67 -3.68
C CYS A 60 18.01 -17.82 -4.95
N ASP A 61 17.42 -18.37 -6.01
CA ASP A 61 17.31 -17.71 -7.31
C ASP A 61 16.67 -16.33 -7.22
N LYS A 62 15.69 -16.15 -6.35
CA LYS A 62 15.02 -14.85 -6.18
C LYS A 62 15.99 -13.74 -5.71
N VAL A 63 16.82 -14.04 -4.70
CA VAL A 63 17.84 -13.08 -4.21
C VAL A 63 18.91 -12.87 -5.28
N ARG A 64 19.37 -13.96 -5.90
CA ARG A 64 20.44 -13.91 -6.90
C ARG A 64 20.05 -13.07 -8.11
N GLU A 65 18.90 -13.35 -8.71
CA GLU A 65 18.43 -12.63 -9.90
C GLU A 65 18.09 -11.16 -9.57
N PHE A 66 17.57 -10.87 -8.38
CA PHE A 66 17.41 -9.50 -7.92
C PHE A 66 18.76 -8.76 -7.84
N CYS A 67 19.77 -9.38 -7.25
CA CYS A 67 21.12 -8.81 -7.21
C CYS A 67 21.68 -8.59 -8.63
N ILE A 68 21.52 -9.56 -9.53
CA ILE A 68 22.00 -9.47 -10.92
C ILE A 68 21.32 -8.31 -11.67
N ILE A 69 19.99 -8.18 -11.59
CA ILE A 69 19.29 -7.13 -12.31
C ILE A 69 19.55 -5.74 -11.70
N ALA A 70 19.69 -5.65 -10.38
CA ALA A 70 20.07 -4.40 -9.71
C ALA A 70 21.49 -3.96 -10.10
N GLU A 71 22.46 -4.89 -10.11
CA GLU A 71 23.85 -4.63 -10.54
C GLU A 71 23.91 -4.19 -12.00
N ARG A 72 23.18 -4.87 -12.91
CA ARG A 72 23.06 -4.47 -14.32
C ARG A 72 22.42 -3.10 -14.50
N GLY A 73 21.52 -2.72 -13.59
CA GLY A 73 20.91 -1.39 -13.52
C GLY A 73 21.84 -0.31 -12.95
N GLY A 74 23.06 -0.67 -12.52
CA GLY A 74 24.05 0.27 -11.96
C GLY A 74 23.93 0.48 -10.45
N HIS A 75 23.17 -0.35 -9.74
CA HIS A 75 23.02 -0.23 -8.28
C HIS A 75 23.93 -1.21 -7.54
N GLU A 76 24.78 -0.67 -6.66
CA GLU A 76 25.58 -1.47 -5.72
C GLU A 76 24.72 -2.06 -4.60
N TRP A 77 23.59 -1.42 -4.30
CA TRP A 77 22.74 -1.75 -3.16
C TRP A 77 21.34 -2.15 -3.60
N GLY A 78 20.83 -3.24 -3.01
CA GLY A 78 19.48 -3.74 -3.22
C GLY A 78 18.74 -3.94 -1.90
N TRP A 79 17.47 -3.55 -1.84
CA TRP A 79 16.59 -3.83 -0.70
C TRP A 79 15.51 -4.84 -1.07
N ALA A 80 15.27 -5.83 -0.21
CA ALA A 80 14.16 -6.77 -0.31
C ALA A 80 13.64 -7.11 1.10
N ASP A 81 12.35 -6.93 1.36
CA ASP A 81 11.71 -7.11 2.67
C ASP A 81 11.85 -8.54 3.22
N MET A 82 11.98 -9.55 2.34
CA MET A 82 12.21 -10.93 2.75
C MET A 82 13.48 -11.11 3.61
N CYS A 83 14.58 -10.42 3.25
CA CYS A 83 15.91 -10.65 3.82
C CYS A 83 16.63 -9.39 4.33
N CYS A 84 16.11 -8.19 4.07
CA CYS A 84 16.70 -6.92 4.53
C CYS A 84 16.04 -6.38 5.82
N ILE A 85 15.09 -7.11 6.39
CA ILE A 85 14.43 -6.79 7.65
C ILE A 85 14.71 -7.94 8.61
N ASP A 86 15.31 -7.65 9.76
CA ASP A 86 15.37 -8.61 10.86
C ASP A 86 13.99 -8.73 11.53
N LYS A 87 13.22 -9.72 11.06
CA LYS A 87 11.87 -10.03 11.59
C LYS A 87 11.90 -10.61 13.00
N THR A 88 13.06 -10.98 13.54
CA THR A 88 13.21 -11.45 14.93
C THR A 88 13.35 -10.28 15.91
N SER A 89 13.73 -9.09 15.42
CA SER A 89 13.76 -7.84 16.17
C SER A 89 12.42 -7.12 16.03
N SER A 90 11.60 -7.12 17.08
CA SER A 90 10.31 -6.43 17.08
C SER A 90 10.44 -4.92 16.85
N THR A 91 11.53 -4.32 17.35
CA THR A 91 11.86 -2.91 17.14
C THR A 91 12.16 -2.62 15.67
N GLU A 92 13.04 -3.41 15.04
CA GLU A 92 13.40 -3.23 13.63
C GLU A 92 12.20 -3.50 12.72
N LEU A 93 11.42 -4.54 12.99
CA LEU A 93 10.20 -4.84 12.25
C LEU A 93 9.21 -3.67 12.32
N SER A 94 9.01 -3.09 13.50
CA SER A 94 8.11 -1.96 13.69
C SER A 94 8.59 -0.71 12.95
N GLU A 95 9.89 -0.43 13.02
CA GLU A 95 10.51 0.68 12.29
C GLU A 95 10.39 0.49 10.77
N ALA A 96 10.63 -0.73 10.28
CA ALA A 96 10.51 -1.07 8.87
C ALA A 96 9.07 -0.88 8.38
N ILE A 97 8.06 -1.38 9.11
CA ILE A 97 6.63 -1.20 8.78
C ILE A 97 6.26 0.27 8.63
N VAL A 98 6.68 1.11 9.58
CA VAL A 98 6.41 2.55 9.54
C VAL A 98 7.18 3.25 8.41
N SER A 99 8.33 2.71 8.02
CA SER A 99 9.23 3.28 7.00
C SER A 99 9.03 2.71 5.59
N MET A 100 8.22 1.66 5.39
CA MET A 100 8.05 0.97 4.10
C MET A 100 7.81 1.95 2.94
N TYR A 101 6.79 2.80 3.06
CA TYR A 101 6.49 3.78 2.02
C TYR A 101 7.70 4.67 1.68
N ARG A 102 8.45 5.07 2.71
CA ARG A 102 9.63 5.91 2.56
C ARG A 102 10.76 5.16 1.85
N TYR A 103 11.02 3.90 2.21
CA TYR A 103 12.00 3.06 1.54
C TYR A 103 11.69 2.88 0.06
N TYR A 104 10.42 2.65 -0.29
CA TYR A 104 10.01 2.57 -1.69
C TYR A 104 10.07 3.92 -2.41
N SER A 105 9.72 5.03 -1.75
CA SER A 105 9.75 6.37 -2.37
C SER A 105 11.15 6.90 -2.66
N LEU A 106 12.16 6.43 -1.92
CA LEU A 106 13.56 6.87 -2.04
C LEU A 106 14.43 5.89 -2.85
N ALA A 107 13.89 4.73 -3.24
CA ALA A 107 14.57 3.84 -4.16
C ALA A 107 14.62 4.44 -5.56
N ASP A 108 15.74 4.27 -6.26
CA ASP A 108 15.90 4.78 -7.63
C ASP A 108 15.06 3.97 -8.63
N VAL A 109 14.91 2.67 -8.37
CA VAL A 109 14.10 1.75 -9.16
C VAL A 109 13.48 0.70 -8.26
N CYS A 110 12.19 0.43 -8.48
CA CYS A 110 11.49 -0.71 -7.91
C CYS A 110 11.32 -1.80 -8.98
N TYR A 111 11.91 -2.97 -8.75
CA TYR A 111 11.69 -4.14 -9.58
C TYR A 111 10.50 -4.93 -9.01
N ALA A 112 9.37 -4.92 -9.71
CA ALA A 112 8.19 -5.68 -9.34
C ALA A 112 8.22 -7.06 -10.02
N TYR A 113 8.66 -8.07 -9.28
CA TYR A 113 8.77 -9.44 -9.77
C TYR A 113 7.43 -10.18 -9.71
N LEU A 114 6.88 -10.50 -10.89
CA LEU A 114 5.59 -11.17 -11.06
C LEU A 114 5.79 -12.64 -11.40
N ARG A 115 5.97 -13.47 -10.37
CA ARG A 115 6.22 -14.93 -10.50
C ARG A 115 5.15 -15.69 -11.29
N ASP A 116 3.93 -15.16 -11.38
CA ASP A 116 2.78 -15.76 -12.05
C ASP A 116 2.48 -15.16 -13.43
N VAL A 117 3.35 -14.30 -13.95
CA VAL A 117 3.19 -13.67 -15.26
C VAL A 117 4.30 -14.17 -16.21
N PRO A 118 3.95 -14.78 -17.35
CA PRO A 118 4.93 -15.22 -18.35
C PRO A 118 5.52 -14.03 -19.11
N THR A 119 6.37 -14.29 -20.10
CA THR A 119 7.03 -13.25 -20.90
C THR A 119 6.06 -12.60 -21.89
N ALA A 120 6.42 -11.41 -22.38
CA ALA A 120 5.61 -10.71 -23.39
C ALA A 120 5.54 -11.42 -24.76
N SER A 121 6.42 -12.39 -25.03
CA SER A 121 6.33 -13.27 -26.20
C SER A 121 5.34 -14.42 -26.02
N GLU A 122 5.03 -14.78 -24.77
CA GLU A 122 4.15 -15.90 -24.43
C GLU A 122 2.72 -15.44 -24.15
N ASP A 123 2.53 -14.22 -23.64
CA ASP A 123 1.22 -13.64 -23.32
C ASP A 123 1.14 -12.16 -23.73
N ASP A 124 0.00 -11.77 -24.32
CA ASP A 124 -0.31 -10.37 -24.58
C ASP A 124 -0.82 -9.72 -23.28
N LEU A 125 0.02 -8.88 -22.68
CA LEU A 125 -0.28 -8.16 -21.45
C LEU A 125 -1.61 -7.41 -21.48
N ARG A 126 -2.05 -6.91 -22.66
CA ARG A 126 -3.28 -6.12 -22.80
C ARG A 126 -4.54 -6.95 -23.05
N ALA A 127 -4.41 -8.25 -23.33
CA ALA A 127 -5.56 -9.14 -23.48
C ALA A 127 -6.46 -9.11 -22.21
N SER A 128 -7.76 -9.36 -22.37
CA SER A 128 -8.71 -9.28 -21.25
C SER A 128 -8.44 -10.32 -20.17
N GLU A 129 -7.95 -11.49 -20.57
CA GLU A 129 -7.62 -12.62 -19.69
C GLU A 129 -6.10 -12.79 -19.50
N SER A 130 -5.31 -11.71 -19.66
CA SER A 130 -3.86 -11.78 -19.52
C SER A 130 -3.44 -12.16 -18.10
N ALA A 131 -2.33 -12.90 -17.99
CA ALA A 131 -1.77 -13.29 -16.70
C ALA A 131 -1.39 -12.07 -15.85
N LEU A 132 -1.02 -10.95 -16.49
CA LEU A 132 -0.78 -9.68 -15.80
C LEU A 132 -2.02 -9.19 -15.05
N ARG A 133 -3.20 -9.19 -15.68
CA ARG A 133 -4.46 -8.78 -15.02
C ARG A 133 -4.82 -9.71 -13.86
N ALA A 134 -4.53 -11.00 -14.00
CA ALA A 134 -4.81 -12.02 -12.99
C ALA A 134 -3.73 -12.13 -11.89
N SER A 135 -2.60 -11.41 -12.01
CA SER A 135 -1.46 -11.60 -11.10
C SER A 135 -1.84 -11.36 -9.65
N ARG A 136 -1.39 -12.27 -8.78
CA ARG A 136 -1.55 -12.17 -7.32
C ARG A 136 -0.89 -10.92 -6.75
N TRP A 137 0.10 -10.35 -7.46
CA TRP A 137 0.76 -9.13 -7.03
C TRP A 137 -0.23 -7.96 -6.88
N HIS A 138 -1.22 -7.84 -7.77
CA HIS A 138 -2.26 -6.80 -7.67
C HIS A 138 -3.23 -7.01 -6.49
N LYS A 139 -3.27 -8.22 -5.94
CA LYS A 139 -4.16 -8.61 -4.83
C LYS A 139 -3.50 -8.50 -3.46
N ARG A 140 -2.20 -8.26 -3.35
CA ARG A 140 -1.53 -8.11 -2.04
C ARG A 140 -1.71 -6.69 -1.50
N GLY A 141 -1.98 -6.54 -0.19
CA GLY A 141 -2.13 -5.21 0.42
C GLY A 141 -0.91 -4.30 0.25
N TRP A 142 0.26 -4.79 0.69
CA TRP A 142 1.52 -4.02 0.69
C TRP A 142 1.97 -3.54 -0.69
N THR A 143 1.78 -4.34 -1.73
CA THR A 143 2.19 -4.00 -3.10
C THR A 143 1.50 -2.74 -3.64
N LEU A 144 0.45 -2.22 -2.98
CA LEU A 144 -0.14 -0.93 -3.32
C LEU A 144 0.82 0.23 -3.07
N GLN A 145 1.50 0.23 -1.91
CA GLN A 145 2.52 1.25 -1.64
C GLN A 145 3.73 1.05 -2.55
N GLU A 146 4.06 -0.20 -2.85
CA GLU A 146 5.18 -0.56 -3.72
C GLU A 146 4.93 -0.15 -5.19
N LEU A 147 3.66 -0.03 -5.60
CA LEU A 147 3.24 0.55 -6.88
C LEU A 147 3.31 2.08 -6.87
N ILE A 148 2.79 2.71 -5.81
CA ILE A 148 2.52 4.15 -5.77
C ILE A 148 3.76 4.95 -5.36
N ALA A 149 4.50 4.48 -4.35
CA ALA A 149 5.56 5.25 -3.70
C ALA A 149 6.79 5.46 -4.60
N PRO A 150 7.33 4.44 -5.31
CA PRO A 150 8.50 4.63 -6.15
C PRO A 150 8.22 5.54 -7.34
N SER A 151 9.20 6.36 -7.71
CA SER A 151 9.14 7.17 -8.93
C SER A 151 9.20 6.28 -10.18
N PHE A 152 10.02 5.24 -10.15
CA PHE A 152 10.23 4.31 -11.26
C PHE A 152 10.00 2.86 -10.82
N VAL A 153 9.14 2.16 -11.55
CA VAL A 153 8.82 0.73 -11.32
C VAL A 153 8.96 -0.02 -12.64
N VAL A 154 9.68 -1.12 -12.62
CA VAL A 154 9.87 -2.06 -13.74
C VAL A 154 9.22 -3.39 -13.37
N PHE A 155 8.24 -3.83 -14.18
CA PHE A 155 7.61 -5.13 -13.99
C PHE A 155 8.43 -6.22 -14.68
N LEU A 156 8.66 -7.30 -13.96
CA LEU A 156 9.44 -8.45 -14.43
C LEU A 156 8.57 -9.70 -14.47
N SER A 157 8.74 -10.53 -15.50
CA SER A 157 8.08 -11.84 -15.64
C SER A 157 8.60 -12.84 -14.61
N ASN A 158 8.01 -14.04 -14.62
CA ASN A 158 8.48 -15.23 -13.91
C ASN A 158 9.92 -15.67 -14.27
N THR A 159 10.45 -15.23 -15.43
CA THR A 159 11.82 -15.46 -15.91
C THR A 159 12.73 -14.23 -15.76
N TRP A 160 12.30 -13.21 -15.01
CA TRP A 160 13.04 -11.95 -14.78
C TRP A 160 13.21 -11.07 -16.03
N GLU A 161 12.37 -11.27 -17.04
CA GLU A 161 12.35 -10.43 -18.25
C GLU A 161 11.47 -9.21 -18.07
N ILE A 162 11.85 -8.09 -18.68
CA ILE A 162 11.12 -6.83 -18.55
C ILE A 162 9.79 -6.91 -19.31
N LEU A 163 8.69 -6.75 -18.59
CA LEU A 163 7.34 -6.66 -19.15
C LEU A 163 6.95 -5.22 -19.53
N GLY A 164 7.49 -4.25 -18.79
CA GLY A 164 7.23 -2.83 -19.01
C GLY A 164 7.45 -2.00 -17.75
N SER A 165 7.29 -0.69 -17.88
CA SER A 165 7.37 0.24 -16.75
C SER A 165 5.98 0.66 -16.26
N LYS A 166 5.87 1.08 -15.00
CA LYS A 166 4.63 1.66 -14.45
C LYS A 166 4.08 2.79 -15.29
N ALA A 167 4.93 3.69 -15.78
CA ALA A 167 4.49 4.78 -16.65
C ALA A 167 4.03 4.25 -18.03
N GLY A 168 4.71 3.25 -18.59
CA GLY A 168 4.33 2.66 -19.88
C GLY A 168 3.04 1.84 -19.85
N LEU A 169 2.69 1.29 -18.68
CA LEU A 169 1.51 0.44 -18.45
C LEU A 169 0.41 1.15 -17.64
N ALA A 170 0.49 2.47 -17.43
CA ALA A 170 -0.38 3.18 -16.48
C ALA A 170 -1.88 3.07 -16.81
N ASP A 171 -2.24 3.06 -18.09
CA ASP A 171 -3.61 2.84 -18.58
C ASP A 171 -4.14 1.46 -18.15
N LEU A 172 -3.36 0.41 -18.44
CA LEU A 172 -3.69 -0.97 -18.08
C LEU A 172 -3.74 -1.15 -16.55
N LEU A 173 -2.79 -0.56 -15.83
CA LEU A 173 -2.70 -0.63 -14.38
C LEU A 173 -3.85 0.13 -13.70
N GLU A 174 -4.35 1.23 -14.27
CA GLU A 174 -5.55 1.91 -13.77
C GLU A 174 -6.77 1.00 -13.86
N GLU A 175 -6.97 0.29 -14.97
CA GLU A 175 -8.06 -0.69 -15.11
C GLU A 175 -7.97 -1.80 -14.06
N ILE A 176 -6.78 -2.32 -13.79
CA ILE A 176 -6.55 -3.43 -12.85
C ILE A 176 -6.68 -2.97 -11.39
N THR A 177 -6.08 -1.82 -11.05
CA THR A 177 -5.85 -1.42 -9.66
C THR A 177 -6.75 -0.29 -9.17
N ARG A 178 -7.47 0.38 -10.07
CA ARG A 178 -8.25 1.62 -9.83
C ARG A 178 -7.41 2.82 -9.39
N VAL A 179 -6.08 2.70 -9.40
CA VAL A 179 -5.17 3.82 -9.15
C VAL A 179 -5.10 4.64 -10.44
N PRO A 180 -5.47 5.93 -10.43
CA PRO A 180 -5.53 6.73 -11.65
C PRO A 180 -4.19 6.78 -12.39
N ASP A 181 -4.23 6.75 -13.72
CA ASP A 181 -3.03 6.85 -14.56
C ASP A 181 -2.15 8.07 -14.20
N ALA A 182 -2.76 9.21 -13.91
CA ALA A 182 -2.10 10.44 -13.51
C ALA A 182 -1.34 10.30 -12.17
N VAL A 183 -1.76 9.38 -11.29
CA VAL A 183 -1.00 9.06 -10.06
C VAL A 183 0.17 8.14 -10.41
N LEU A 184 -0.05 7.13 -11.27
CA LEU A 184 0.97 6.18 -11.68
C LEU A 184 2.09 6.82 -12.50
N ARG A 185 1.76 7.82 -13.32
CA ARG A 185 2.68 8.67 -14.11
C ARG A 185 3.29 9.81 -13.32
N LEU A 186 2.92 9.98 -12.05
CA LEU A 186 3.36 11.05 -11.14
C LEU A 186 2.88 12.47 -11.50
N ASP A 187 1.95 12.61 -12.44
CA ASP A 187 1.32 13.90 -12.79
C ASP A 187 0.50 14.48 -11.62
N LYS A 188 -0.03 13.62 -10.75
CA LYS A 188 -0.77 13.99 -9.54
C LYS A 188 -0.30 13.18 -8.34
N LYS A 189 -0.13 13.88 -7.21
CA LYS A 189 0.11 13.23 -5.92
C LYS A 189 -1.14 12.48 -5.45
N PRO A 190 -0.99 11.36 -4.71
CA PRO A 190 -2.13 10.67 -4.09
C PRO A 190 -3.06 11.60 -3.30
N SER A 191 -2.50 12.59 -2.60
CA SER A 191 -3.25 13.59 -1.81
C SER A 191 -4.15 14.53 -2.62
N ALA A 192 -4.06 14.53 -3.96
CA ALA A 192 -5.01 15.23 -4.82
C ALA A 192 -6.40 14.54 -4.83
N HIS A 193 -6.46 13.27 -4.45
CA HIS A 193 -7.65 12.44 -4.40
C HIS A 193 -8.24 12.41 -2.99
N CYS A 194 -9.57 12.30 -2.91
CA CYS A 194 -10.26 12.23 -1.63
C CYS A 194 -9.95 10.94 -0.87
N VAL A 195 -10.29 10.90 0.42
CA VAL A 195 -10.08 9.72 1.28
C VAL A 195 -10.75 8.48 0.71
N ALA A 196 -12.03 8.56 0.30
CA ALA A 196 -12.74 7.41 -0.27
C ALA A 196 -12.05 6.85 -1.52
N ALA A 197 -11.58 7.74 -2.41
CA ALA A 197 -10.88 7.31 -3.62
C ALA A 197 -9.57 6.57 -3.27
N ARG A 198 -8.77 7.12 -2.36
CA ARG A 198 -7.53 6.46 -1.92
C ARG A 198 -7.78 5.13 -1.22
N MET A 199 -8.82 5.04 -0.37
CA MET A 199 -9.22 3.78 0.27
C MET A 199 -9.60 2.72 -0.76
N SER A 200 -10.31 3.12 -1.82
CA SER A 200 -10.78 2.21 -2.86
C SER A 200 -9.68 1.48 -3.63
N TRP A 201 -8.46 2.02 -3.64
CA TRP A 201 -7.29 1.40 -4.28
C TRP A 201 -6.83 0.12 -3.56
N ALA A 202 -7.23 -0.05 -2.31
CA ALA A 202 -6.99 -1.26 -1.51
C ALA A 202 -8.23 -2.15 -1.38
N ALA A 203 -9.35 -1.81 -2.01
CA ALA A 203 -10.62 -2.50 -1.78
C ALA A 203 -10.62 -3.98 -2.18
N ASP A 204 -9.87 -4.33 -3.24
CA ASP A 204 -9.77 -5.70 -3.76
C ASP A 204 -8.45 -6.38 -3.37
N ARG A 205 -7.75 -5.82 -2.37
CA ARG A 205 -6.46 -6.32 -1.88
C ARG A 205 -6.64 -7.06 -0.57
N GLU A 206 -5.83 -8.09 -0.39
CA GLU A 206 -5.86 -9.03 0.71
C GLU A 206 -4.54 -8.98 1.48
N THR A 207 -4.65 -9.18 2.79
CA THR A 207 -3.53 -9.24 3.71
C THR A 207 -3.57 -10.53 4.52
N THR A 208 -2.40 -11.01 4.92
CA THR A 208 -2.29 -12.22 5.74
C THR A 208 -2.67 -11.92 7.19
N ARG A 209 -2.24 -10.75 7.71
CA ARG A 209 -2.65 -10.24 9.01
C ARG A 209 -3.74 -9.18 8.82
N PRO A 210 -4.83 -9.22 9.60
CA PRO A 210 -5.90 -8.23 9.48
C PRO A 210 -5.43 -6.80 9.75
N GLU A 211 -4.43 -6.60 10.61
CA GLU A 211 -3.88 -5.27 10.90
C GLU A 211 -3.20 -4.63 9.69
N ASP A 212 -2.64 -5.46 8.80
CA ASP A 212 -1.97 -4.98 7.60
C ASP A 212 -2.95 -4.31 6.62
N GLU A 213 -4.27 -4.57 6.72
CA GLU A 213 -5.29 -3.81 5.97
C GLU A 213 -5.15 -2.29 6.23
N ALA A 214 -4.68 -1.92 7.42
CA ALA A 214 -4.43 -0.54 7.83
C ALA A 214 -2.97 -0.11 7.58
N TYR A 215 -2.00 -0.94 7.98
CA TYR A 215 -0.58 -0.57 7.89
C TYR A 215 -0.11 -0.37 6.45
N CYS A 216 -0.64 -1.16 5.51
CA CYS A 216 -0.36 -1.00 4.09
C CYS A 216 -1.00 0.25 3.45
N LEU A 217 -1.72 1.08 4.22
CA LEU A 217 -2.26 2.37 3.75
C LEU A 217 -1.60 3.60 4.38
N MET A 218 -0.84 3.44 5.46
CA MET A 218 -0.24 4.55 6.22
C MET A 218 0.49 5.57 5.33
N GLY A 219 1.37 5.10 4.45
CA GLY A 219 2.15 5.97 3.57
C GLY A 219 1.32 6.73 2.54
N ILE A 220 0.28 6.11 2.00
CA ILE A 220 -0.66 6.74 1.03
C ILE A 220 -1.43 7.91 1.68
N PHE A 221 -1.68 7.81 2.99
CA PHE A 221 -2.34 8.85 3.76
C PHE A 221 -1.37 9.81 4.48
N GLY A 222 -0.06 9.55 4.49
CA GLY A 222 0.91 10.33 5.27
C GLY A 222 0.67 10.20 6.78
N ILE A 223 0.26 9.01 7.23
CA ILE A 223 -0.01 8.68 8.62
C ILE A 223 1.15 7.85 9.16
N PHE A 224 1.51 8.13 10.40
CA PHE A 224 2.50 7.38 11.15
C PHE A 224 1.82 6.97 12.45
N MET A 225 1.56 5.69 12.60
CA MET A 225 1.03 5.12 13.83
C MET A 225 1.81 3.85 14.18
N PRO A 226 2.08 3.57 15.46
CA PRO A 226 2.81 2.37 15.86
C PRO A 226 2.04 1.09 15.46
N PRO A 227 2.69 0.11 14.82
CA PRO A 227 2.06 -1.17 14.54
C PRO A 227 1.90 -1.98 15.83
N LEU A 228 0.67 -2.39 16.14
CA LEU A 228 0.31 -3.27 17.26
C LEU A 228 -0.32 -4.56 16.72
N TYR A 229 0.51 -5.56 16.40
CA TYR A 229 -0.02 -6.86 15.99
C TYR A 229 -0.73 -7.58 17.14
N GLY A 230 -1.91 -8.12 16.87
CA GLY A 230 -2.82 -8.71 17.86
C GLY A 230 -4.06 -7.86 18.12
N GLU A 231 -4.11 -6.62 17.63
CA GLU A 231 -5.30 -5.76 17.77
C GLU A 231 -6.40 -6.07 16.73
N GLY A 232 -6.12 -6.90 15.72
CA GLY A 232 -7.06 -7.24 14.67
C GLY A 232 -7.47 -6.04 13.82
N ARG A 233 -8.75 -5.98 13.43
CA ARG A 233 -9.28 -4.86 12.62
C ARG A 233 -9.38 -3.52 13.36
N ASN A 234 -9.06 -3.46 14.65
CA ASN A 234 -8.93 -2.19 15.37
C ASN A 234 -7.83 -1.31 14.78
N ALA A 235 -6.83 -1.90 14.12
CA ALA A 235 -5.83 -1.15 13.36
C ALA A 235 -6.48 -0.27 12.28
N PHE A 236 -7.51 -0.76 11.58
CA PHE A 236 -8.19 0.00 10.53
C PHE A 236 -9.08 1.11 11.09
N LEU A 237 -9.68 0.88 12.27
CA LEU A 237 -10.36 1.94 13.02
C LEU A 237 -9.37 3.06 13.40
N ARG A 238 -8.22 2.72 13.99
CA ARG A 238 -7.17 3.69 14.34
C ARG A 238 -6.68 4.48 13.14
N LEU A 239 -6.51 3.82 11.98
CA LEU A 239 -6.17 4.50 10.74
C LEU A 239 -7.23 5.55 10.38
N GLN A 240 -8.52 5.20 10.43
CA GLN A 240 -9.61 6.14 10.14
C GLN A 240 -9.62 7.32 11.12
N GLU A 241 -9.38 7.08 12.42
CA GLU A 241 -9.26 8.14 13.43
C GLU A 241 -8.09 9.09 13.14
N GLU A 242 -6.93 8.57 12.77
CA GLU A 242 -5.76 9.38 12.41
C GLU A 242 -5.99 10.15 11.10
N ILE A 243 -6.68 9.56 10.11
CA ILE A 243 -7.11 10.28 8.90
C ILE A 243 -8.00 11.46 9.27
N MET A 244 -9.01 11.26 10.12
CA MET A 244 -9.90 12.34 10.56
C MET A 244 -9.18 13.44 11.33
N ARG A 245 -8.18 13.05 12.12
CA ARG A 245 -7.38 14.00 12.90
C ARG A 245 -6.54 14.89 11.99
N LYS A 246 -6.00 14.35 10.90
CA LYS A 246 -5.08 15.06 9.99
C LYS A 246 -5.76 15.67 8.75
N MET A 247 -6.90 15.14 8.32
CA MET A 247 -7.52 15.49 7.04
C MET A 247 -8.98 15.93 7.23
N ASP A 248 -9.32 17.11 6.70
CA ASP A 248 -10.71 17.60 6.62
C ASP A 248 -11.37 17.13 5.32
N ASP A 249 -11.67 15.82 5.24
CA ASP A 249 -12.29 15.19 4.07
C ASP A 249 -13.49 14.32 4.49
N PRO A 250 -14.74 14.77 4.24
CA PRO A 250 -15.94 14.04 4.64
C PRO A 250 -16.14 12.72 3.87
N SER A 251 -15.38 12.46 2.81
CA SER A 251 -15.47 11.20 2.07
C SER A 251 -14.99 10.00 2.89
N ILE A 252 -14.39 10.19 4.07
CA ILE A 252 -14.14 9.08 4.99
C ILE A 252 -15.42 8.34 5.41
N PHE A 253 -16.59 8.97 5.33
CA PHE A 253 -17.90 8.34 5.59
C PHE A 253 -18.63 7.88 4.32
N ALA A 254 -17.97 7.94 3.17
CA ALA A 254 -18.56 7.57 1.88
C ALA A 254 -18.23 6.12 1.50
N TRP A 255 -18.45 5.20 2.44
CA TRP A 255 -18.31 3.75 2.28
C TRP A 255 -19.68 3.07 2.22
N GLY A 256 -19.70 1.81 1.79
CA GLY A 256 -20.91 1.02 1.60
C GLY A 256 -21.55 1.21 0.23
N ASP A 257 -22.81 0.76 0.12
CA ASP A 257 -23.54 0.78 -1.14
C ASP A 257 -24.00 2.19 -1.53
N VAL A 258 -23.92 2.48 -2.83
CA VAL A 258 -24.39 3.74 -3.40
C VAL A 258 -25.85 3.57 -3.82
N TYR A 259 -26.77 4.05 -3.00
CA TYR A 259 -28.19 4.04 -3.33
C TYR A 259 -28.55 5.22 -4.25
N SER A 260 -28.98 4.93 -5.47
CA SER A 260 -29.61 5.94 -6.33
C SER A 260 -31.08 6.08 -5.95
N LEU A 261 -31.39 7.08 -5.11
CA LEU A 261 -32.78 7.38 -4.71
C LEU A 261 -33.72 7.59 -5.92
N ARG A 262 -33.22 8.12 -7.03
CA ARG A 262 -34.03 8.35 -8.24
C ARG A 262 -34.22 7.10 -9.11
N GLY A 263 -33.27 6.15 -9.07
CA GLY A 263 -33.33 4.93 -9.87
C GLY A 263 -34.09 3.78 -9.19
N ALA A 264 -34.12 3.78 -7.86
CA ALA A 264 -34.71 2.71 -7.07
C ALA A 264 -36.18 2.93 -6.68
N GLY A 265 -36.75 4.11 -6.97
CA GLY A 265 -38.11 4.46 -6.55
C GLY A 265 -38.31 4.55 -5.03
N LEU A 266 -37.21 4.51 -4.27
CA LEU A 266 -37.23 4.51 -2.80
C LEU A 266 -37.49 5.90 -2.26
N ASP A 267 -38.41 6.01 -1.31
CA ASP A 267 -38.55 7.23 -0.53
C ASP A 267 -37.35 7.43 0.42
N LYS A 268 -37.23 8.62 1.00
CA LYS A 268 -36.11 8.95 1.90
C LYS A 268 -36.08 8.08 3.17
N ASN A 269 -37.24 7.69 3.69
CA ASN A 269 -37.36 6.86 4.89
C ASN A 269 -37.04 5.39 4.59
N GLU A 270 -37.41 4.88 3.42
CA GLU A 270 -37.04 3.53 2.96
C GLU A 270 -35.53 3.41 2.76
N ALA A 271 -34.91 4.40 2.14
CA ALA A 271 -33.44 4.42 2.00
C ALA A 271 -32.73 4.53 3.36
N ILE A 272 -33.28 5.31 4.31
CA ILE A 272 -32.77 5.36 5.69
C ILE A 272 -32.98 4.01 6.39
N GLY A 273 -34.11 3.33 6.17
CA GLY A 273 -34.40 2.00 6.71
C GLY A 273 -33.42 0.95 6.20
N MET A 274 -33.11 0.95 4.90
CA MET A 274 -32.11 0.08 4.30
C MET A 274 -30.69 0.37 4.82
N TRP A 275 -30.34 1.65 4.93
CA TRP A 275 -29.06 2.08 5.50
C TRP A 275 -28.93 1.62 6.96
N ASN A 276 -29.97 1.81 7.78
CA ASN A 276 -30.02 1.33 9.16
C ASN A 276 -29.94 -0.20 9.24
N MET A 277 -30.59 -0.95 8.34
CA MET A 277 -30.47 -2.41 8.29
C MET A 277 -29.06 -2.86 7.92
N HIS A 278 -28.34 -2.14 7.06
CA HIS A 278 -26.93 -2.46 6.76
C HIS A 278 -26.00 -2.12 7.92
N ILE A 279 -26.23 -0.99 8.60
CA ILE A 279 -25.46 -0.55 9.78
C ILE A 279 -25.70 -1.49 10.98
N LEU A 280 -26.93 -1.97 11.18
CA LEU A 280 -27.34 -2.79 12.33
C LEU A 280 -27.31 -4.31 12.05
N GLY A 281 -27.40 -4.72 10.78
CA GLY A 281 -27.43 -6.13 10.35
C GLY A 281 -26.08 -6.65 9.87
N GLY A 282 -25.09 -5.78 9.67
CA GLY A 282 -23.70 -6.20 9.50
C GLY A 282 -23.10 -6.63 10.83
N THR A 283 -22.25 -7.67 10.82
CA THR A 283 -21.45 -8.13 11.97
C THR A 283 -20.38 -7.12 12.44
N GLY A 284 -20.53 -5.84 12.09
CA GLY A 284 -19.56 -4.77 12.30
C GLY A 284 -19.56 -4.24 13.74
N VAL A 285 -18.37 -4.12 14.32
CA VAL A 285 -18.17 -3.71 15.71
C VAL A 285 -18.35 -2.18 15.90
N TYR A 286 -18.31 -1.39 14.81
CA TYR A 286 -18.25 0.08 14.86
C TYR A 286 -19.23 0.73 13.88
N GLY A 287 -20.46 1.04 14.31
CA GLY A 287 -21.56 1.53 13.44
C GLY A 287 -21.37 2.88 12.73
N PHE A 288 -20.21 3.53 12.82
CA PHE A 288 -19.92 4.82 12.15
C PHE A 288 -18.72 4.77 11.19
N PHE A 289 -17.86 3.77 11.31
CA PHE A 289 -16.65 3.62 10.51
C PHE A 289 -16.73 2.38 9.63
N ALA A 290 -15.98 2.39 8.52
CA ALA A 290 -15.83 1.20 7.69
C ALA A 290 -15.07 0.11 8.46
N ASN A 291 -15.37 -1.15 8.16
CA ASN A 291 -14.71 -2.31 8.74
C ASN A 291 -13.42 -2.66 8.00
N SER A 292 -13.32 -2.30 6.71
CA SER A 292 -12.14 -2.57 5.88
C SER A 292 -12.05 -1.61 4.68
N PRO A 293 -10.92 -1.56 3.96
CA PRO A 293 -10.82 -0.83 2.70
C PRO A 293 -11.84 -1.27 1.63
N SER A 294 -12.30 -2.53 1.68
CA SER A 294 -13.27 -3.07 0.73
C SER A 294 -14.64 -2.37 0.76
N ASP A 295 -15.00 -1.78 1.91
CA ASP A 295 -16.22 -0.99 2.06
C ASP A 295 -16.17 0.29 1.21
N PHE A 296 -14.98 0.74 0.79
CA PHE A 296 -14.79 1.89 -0.09
C PHE A 296 -14.69 1.52 -1.58
N ARG A 297 -15.08 0.31 -2.01
CA ARG A 297 -14.87 -0.16 -3.41
C ARG A 297 -15.33 0.81 -4.50
N PHE A 298 -16.37 1.60 -4.25
CA PHE A 298 -16.92 2.58 -5.19
C PHE A 298 -16.29 3.98 -5.07
N GLY A 299 -15.41 4.21 -4.10
CA GLY A 299 -14.77 5.48 -3.82
C GLY A 299 -13.95 6.03 -5.00
N HIS A 300 -13.41 5.16 -5.86
CA HIS A 300 -12.66 5.57 -7.07
C HIS A 300 -13.48 6.46 -8.02
N ARG A 301 -14.82 6.39 -7.98
CA ARG A 301 -15.71 7.21 -8.81
C ARG A 301 -15.88 8.63 -8.28
N MET A 302 -15.48 8.90 -7.03
CA MET A 302 -15.61 10.21 -6.42
C MET A 302 -14.60 11.19 -6.99
N LYS A 303 -15.10 12.32 -7.50
CA LYS A 303 -14.28 13.41 -8.00
C LYS A 303 -14.33 14.56 -7.00
N ARG A 304 -13.15 15.05 -6.58
CA ARG A 304 -13.05 16.28 -5.81
C ARG A 304 -13.48 17.45 -6.70
N ARG A 305 -14.55 18.15 -6.31
CA ARG A 305 -14.99 19.35 -7.04
C ARG A 305 -13.91 20.43 -6.94
N THR A 306 -13.37 20.85 -8.07
CA THR A 306 -12.26 21.82 -8.17
C THR A 306 -12.70 23.26 -7.91
N GLU A 307 -14.00 23.56 -8.00
CA GLU A 307 -14.56 24.88 -7.67
C GLU A 307 -14.72 25.05 -6.16
N ARG A 308 -13.84 25.86 -5.55
CA ARG A 308 -14.05 26.37 -4.19
C ARG A 308 -15.24 27.33 -4.19
N ARG A 309 -16.41 26.88 -3.73
CA ARG A 309 -17.40 27.84 -3.18
C ARG A 309 -16.78 28.52 -1.95
N PRO A 310 -17.00 29.83 -1.72
CA PRO A 310 -16.46 30.52 -0.55
C PRO A 310 -16.85 29.76 0.73
N PHE A 311 -15.83 29.51 1.55
CA PHE A 311 -15.84 28.59 2.68
C PHE A 311 -16.90 29.00 3.72
N ARG A 312 -18.02 28.29 3.79
CA ARG A 312 -18.84 28.29 5.02
C ARG A 312 -18.08 27.47 6.07
N GLN A 313 -17.93 28.03 7.27
CA GLN A 313 -17.20 27.46 8.42
C GLN A 313 -17.14 25.93 8.44
N SER A 314 -15.95 25.37 8.65
CA SER A 314 -15.73 23.91 8.60
C SER A 314 -16.75 23.15 9.43
N PHE A 315 -17.30 22.10 8.83
CA PHE A 315 -18.28 21.21 9.44
C PHE A 315 -17.82 20.74 10.83
N TRP A 316 -16.52 20.45 10.99
CA TRP A 316 -15.93 20.03 12.26
C TRP A 316 -15.84 21.13 13.33
N LYS A 317 -15.74 22.41 12.98
CA LYS A 317 -15.88 23.49 13.98
C LYS A 317 -17.30 23.53 14.54
N ARG A 318 -18.32 23.29 13.72
CA ARG A 318 -19.70 23.16 14.18
C ARG A 318 -19.91 21.88 14.99
N PHE A 319 -19.36 20.75 14.54
CA PHE A 319 -19.51 19.48 15.26
C PHE A 319 -18.83 19.51 16.65
N LYS A 320 -17.62 20.09 16.74
CA LYS A 320 -16.93 20.33 18.04
C LYS A 320 -17.67 21.32 18.92
N GLN A 321 -18.30 22.36 18.36
CA GLN A 321 -19.16 23.27 19.13
C GLN A 321 -20.43 22.60 19.66
N VAL A 322 -20.98 21.62 18.93
CA VAL A 322 -22.16 20.86 19.38
C VAL A 322 -21.79 19.85 20.46
N SER A 323 -20.61 19.23 20.40
CA SER A 323 -20.16 18.29 21.44
C SER A 323 -19.64 18.97 22.73
N GLN A 324 -19.44 20.30 22.71
CA GLN A 324 -19.03 21.10 23.88
C GLN A 324 -20.21 21.81 24.57
N ARG A 325 -21.46 21.59 24.12
CA ARG A 325 -22.63 22.13 24.84
C ARG A 325 -22.92 21.29 26.08
N ASN A 326 -22.61 21.89 27.23
CA ASN A 326 -22.91 21.40 28.56
C ASN A 326 -24.45 21.19 28.70
N PRO A 327 -24.96 20.05 29.23
CA PRO A 327 -26.41 19.81 29.40
C PRO A 327 -27.11 20.77 30.38
N ASN A 328 -26.35 21.60 31.10
CA ASN A 328 -26.86 22.47 32.18
C ASN A 328 -26.69 23.97 31.88
N SER A 329 -27.08 24.46 30.70
CA SER A 329 -27.31 25.90 30.53
C SER A 329 -28.80 26.21 30.64
N PRO A 330 -29.22 27.13 31.54
CA PRO A 330 -30.62 27.47 31.71
C PRO A 330 -31.16 28.13 30.43
N MET A 331 -32.35 27.71 30.01
CA MET A 331 -33.16 28.46 29.06
C MET A 331 -33.46 29.83 29.68
N ASN A 332 -32.88 30.90 29.13
CA ASN A 332 -33.45 32.23 29.32
C ASN A 332 -34.69 32.32 28.43
N MET A 333 -35.78 32.78 29.06
CA MET A 333 -37.14 32.95 28.50
C MET A 333 -37.17 33.70 27.17
#